data_AF-A0A444HB58-F1
#
_entry.id   AF-A0A444HB58-F1
#
_cell.length_a   1.000
_cell.length_b   1.000
_cell.length_c   1.000
_cell.angle_alpha   90.00
_cell.angle_beta   90.00
_cell.angle_gamma   90.00
#
_symmetry.space_group_name_H-M   'P 1'
#
loop_
_entity.id
_entity.type
_entity.pdbx_description
1 polymer ?
#
loop_
_entity_poly.entity_id
_entity_poly.type
_entity_poly.pdbx_seq_one_letter_code
_entity_poly.pdbx_strand_id
1 'polypeptide(L)'
;MKNISHTISILLLFMSFTISVNAQDYTKVDAMVKNYPKTFSSPDKFAEQVGKDFKRDDEKARAIFTWIAVNIKYDLPAYGVNERPAAFSFRTQEEKEAKQKKFKEDLAAKTLKSKKGVCQGYATLFAVVAEKVGLESEIVPGTSKSHPMHIGKGPGANDHAWNLVKINNEWKLVDATWGAGTVTGAKPEFVFKFNDKYFFTDPDVFFLNHFPDDKKWLLTQKTEQDFANLPLYYGTYLMDGYEFLSPKKGTIQVSKPVSVAFNVRNIKPGDKVHYAFSKDKVFKEAELKQNGDTTEFIVPVDGKSNGTLTIYINQRSVVTYKINTT
;
A
#
# COMPACT_ATOMS: atom_id res chain seq x y z
N MET A 1 70.55 0.82 -29.60
CA MET A 1 69.55 -0.25 -29.81
C MET A 1 68.25 0.20 -29.16
N LYS A 2 67.18 0.36 -29.95
CA LYS A 2 65.92 1.03 -29.55
C LYS A 2 64.88 0.04 -29.03
N ASN A 3 64.17 0.50 -28.01
CA ASN A 3 63.08 -0.15 -27.28
C ASN A 3 61.87 -0.50 -28.17
N ILE A 4 61.22 -1.62 -27.86
CA ILE A 4 59.83 -1.90 -28.24
C ILE A 4 59.07 -2.23 -26.95
N SER A 5 58.09 -1.39 -26.63
CA SER A 5 57.10 -1.63 -25.57
C SER A 5 55.76 -1.85 -26.26
N HIS A 6 55.11 -2.98 -26.00
CA HIS A 6 53.79 -3.30 -26.50
C HIS A 6 52.74 -2.73 -25.55
N THR A 7 51.86 -1.86 -26.06
CA THR A 7 50.68 -1.37 -25.35
C THR A 7 49.44 -2.03 -25.96
N ILE A 8 48.77 -2.89 -25.20
CA ILE A 8 47.48 -3.50 -25.56
C ILE A 8 46.37 -2.51 -25.17
N SER A 9 45.61 -2.02 -26.14
CA SER A 9 44.42 -1.20 -25.89
C SER A 9 43.19 -2.10 -25.80
N ILE A 10 42.56 -2.15 -24.62
CA ILE A 10 41.25 -2.80 -24.41
C ILE A 10 40.18 -1.74 -24.65
N LEU A 11 39.37 -1.95 -25.70
CA LEU A 11 38.23 -1.11 -26.03
C LEU A 11 37.03 -1.54 -25.17
N LEU A 12 36.71 -0.77 -24.13
CA LEU A 12 35.50 -0.97 -23.32
C LEU A 12 34.28 -0.38 -24.05
N LEU A 13 33.44 -1.26 -24.59
CA LEU A 13 32.15 -0.90 -25.19
C LEU A 13 31.14 -0.64 -24.06
N PHE A 14 30.91 0.64 -23.72
CA PHE A 14 29.85 1.04 -22.79
C PHE A 14 28.47 0.91 -23.48
N MET A 15 27.85 -0.25 -23.34
CA MET A 15 26.46 -0.46 -23.77
C MET A 15 25.55 0.24 -22.75
N SER A 16 25.08 1.44 -23.11
CA SER A 16 24.14 2.21 -22.31
C SER A 16 22.77 1.52 -22.38
N PHE A 17 22.44 0.70 -21.38
CA PHE A 17 21.07 0.23 -21.20
C PHE A 17 20.22 1.42 -20.77
N THR A 18 19.48 2.00 -21.71
CA THR A 18 18.40 2.93 -21.39
C THR A 18 17.27 2.13 -20.74
N ILE A 19 17.25 2.09 -19.42
CA ILE A 19 16.09 1.61 -18.66
C ILE A 19 14.97 2.61 -18.94
N SER A 20 14.09 2.27 -19.87
CA SER A 20 12.88 3.03 -20.11
C SER A 20 11.94 2.76 -18.94
N VAL A 21 11.95 3.66 -17.95
CA VAL A 21 10.91 3.72 -16.92
C VAL A 21 9.66 4.23 -17.62
N ASN A 22 8.90 3.32 -18.24
CA ASN A 22 7.56 3.64 -18.70
C ASN A 22 6.70 3.88 -17.46
N ALA A 23 6.45 5.14 -17.13
CA ALA A 23 5.34 5.49 -16.25
C ALA A 23 4.07 5.01 -16.95
N GLN A 24 3.50 3.90 -16.50
CA GLN A 24 2.37 3.27 -17.15
C GLN A 24 1.11 4.12 -16.90
N ASP A 25 0.63 4.80 -17.93
CA ASP A 25 -0.62 5.56 -17.88
C ASP A 25 -1.81 4.61 -18.05
N TYR A 26 -2.57 4.42 -16.97
CA TYR A 26 -3.76 3.59 -16.91
C TYR A 26 -5.08 4.34 -17.05
N THR A 27 -5.06 5.64 -17.37
CA THR A 27 -6.27 6.48 -17.47
C THR A 27 -7.30 5.91 -18.43
N LYS A 28 -6.86 5.32 -19.56
CA LYS A 28 -7.76 4.66 -20.54
C LYS A 28 -8.42 3.40 -19.98
N VAL A 29 -7.66 2.58 -19.25
CA VAL A 29 -8.18 1.37 -18.60
C VAL A 29 -9.24 1.76 -17.57
N ASP A 30 -8.91 2.72 -16.71
CA ASP A 30 -9.81 3.19 -15.65
C ASP A 30 -11.09 3.83 -16.22
N ALA A 31 -10.98 4.61 -17.29
CA ALA A 31 -12.12 5.21 -17.96
C ALA A 31 -13.07 4.15 -18.54
N MET A 32 -12.52 3.07 -19.13
CA MET A 32 -13.31 1.96 -19.65
C MET A 32 -13.98 1.16 -18.52
N VAL A 33 -13.23 0.82 -17.47
CA VAL A 33 -13.73 0.10 -16.29
C VAL A 33 -14.81 0.87 -15.54
N LYS A 34 -14.75 2.21 -15.53
CA LYS A 34 -15.81 3.05 -14.94
C LYS A 34 -17.18 2.80 -15.58
N ASN A 35 -17.19 2.44 -16.86
CA ASN A 35 -18.38 2.12 -17.66
C ASN A 35 -18.82 0.65 -17.55
N TYR A 36 -18.04 -0.22 -16.87
CA TYR A 36 -18.46 -1.59 -16.62
C TYR A 36 -19.72 -1.65 -15.75
N PRO A 37 -20.48 -2.75 -15.82
CA PRO A 37 -21.53 -3.04 -14.85
C PRO A 37 -21.00 -2.92 -13.41
N LYS A 38 -21.81 -2.36 -12.52
CA LYS A 38 -21.47 -2.30 -11.08
C LYS A 38 -21.55 -3.68 -10.40
N THR A 39 -22.06 -4.70 -11.08
CA THR A 39 -22.19 -6.09 -10.65
C THR A 39 -21.86 -7.02 -11.79
N PHE A 40 -21.23 -8.15 -11.48
CA PHE A 40 -21.15 -9.31 -12.38
C PHE A 40 -21.84 -10.51 -11.74
N SER A 41 -22.41 -11.40 -12.55
CA SER A 41 -23.12 -12.59 -12.06
C SER A 41 -22.18 -13.67 -11.51
N SER A 42 -20.93 -13.70 -11.98
CA SER A 42 -19.88 -14.60 -11.52
C SER A 42 -18.49 -14.00 -11.78
N PRO A 43 -17.43 -14.49 -11.09
CA PRO A 43 -16.06 -14.14 -11.43
C PRO A 43 -15.70 -14.44 -12.89
N ASP A 44 -16.27 -15.49 -13.51
CA ASP A 44 -16.06 -15.79 -14.93
C ASP A 44 -16.59 -14.67 -15.84
N LYS A 45 -17.80 -14.14 -15.58
CA LYS A 45 -18.33 -13.01 -16.38
C LYS A 45 -17.53 -11.74 -16.22
N PHE A 46 -16.95 -11.53 -15.04
CA PHE A 46 -16.03 -10.42 -14.83
C PHE A 46 -14.74 -10.63 -15.64
N ALA A 47 -14.14 -11.82 -15.58
CA ALA A 47 -12.95 -12.19 -16.35
C ALA A 47 -13.17 -12.11 -17.87
N GLU A 48 -14.30 -12.60 -18.38
CA GLU A 48 -14.70 -12.52 -19.79
C GLU A 48 -14.71 -11.06 -20.29
N GLN A 49 -15.29 -10.14 -19.50
CA GLN A 49 -15.32 -8.71 -19.84
C GLN A 49 -13.90 -8.14 -19.89
N VAL A 50 -13.06 -8.43 -18.89
CA VAL A 50 -11.66 -7.97 -18.84
C VAL A 50 -10.85 -8.52 -20.02
N GLY A 51 -10.93 -9.82 -20.32
CA GLY A 51 -10.18 -10.45 -21.40
C GLY A 51 -10.64 -10.07 -22.82
N LYS A 52 -11.91 -9.65 -22.95
CA LYS A 52 -12.43 -9.06 -24.18
C LYS A 52 -11.78 -7.70 -24.45
N ASP A 53 -11.76 -6.83 -23.44
CA ASP A 53 -11.42 -5.42 -23.58
C ASP A 53 -9.91 -5.15 -23.51
N PHE A 54 -9.14 -5.98 -22.79
CA PHE A 54 -7.70 -5.79 -22.59
C PHE A 54 -6.91 -7.02 -23.03
N LYS A 55 -5.83 -6.78 -23.78
CA LYS A 55 -4.90 -7.84 -24.24
C LYS A 55 -3.62 -7.90 -23.41
N ARG A 56 -3.15 -6.74 -22.95
CA ARG A 56 -1.93 -6.66 -22.15
C ARG A 56 -2.21 -7.06 -20.71
N ASP A 57 -1.29 -7.82 -20.14
CA ASP A 57 -1.45 -8.38 -18.80
C ASP A 57 -1.50 -7.32 -17.70
N ASP A 58 -0.75 -6.23 -17.86
CA ASP A 58 -0.79 -5.09 -16.95
C ASP A 58 -2.13 -4.35 -16.99
N GLU A 59 -2.74 -4.22 -18.16
CA GLU A 59 -4.05 -3.59 -18.33
C GLU A 59 -5.16 -4.46 -17.76
N LYS A 60 -5.09 -5.79 -17.94
CA LYS A 60 -6.01 -6.74 -17.29
C LYS A 60 -5.92 -6.64 -15.77
N ALA A 61 -4.71 -6.67 -15.21
CA ALA A 61 -4.49 -6.52 -13.77
C ALA A 61 -5.05 -5.20 -13.24
N ARG A 62 -4.81 -4.10 -13.97
CA ARG A 62 -5.36 -2.77 -13.64
C ARG A 62 -6.88 -2.78 -13.67
N ALA A 63 -7.48 -3.37 -14.69
CA ALA A 63 -8.94 -3.42 -14.82
C ALA A 63 -9.59 -4.16 -13.64
N ILE A 64 -8.99 -5.27 -13.22
CA ILE A 64 -9.44 -6.05 -12.06
C ILE A 64 -9.31 -5.21 -10.78
N PHE A 65 -8.12 -4.65 -10.53
CA PHE A 65 -7.85 -3.78 -9.37
C PHE A 65 -8.85 -2.62 -9.30
N THR A 66 -8.97 -1.83 -10.37
CA THR A 66 -9.81 -0.64 -10.43
C THR A 66 -11.26 -0.99 -10.18
N TRP A 67 -11.79 -2.02 -10.85
CA TRP A 67 -13.19 -2.41 -10.67
C TRP A 67 -13.47 -2.85 -9.22
N ILE A 68 -12.60 -3.68 -8.64
CA ILE A 68 -12.76 -4.12 -7.25
C ILE A 68 -12.74 -2.91 -6.31
N ALA A 69 -11.74 -2.05 -6.45
CA ALA A 69 -11.53 -0.89 -5.58
C ALA A 69 -12.70 0.11 -5.59
N VAL A 70 -13.39 0.28 -6.72
CA VAL A 70 -14.52 1.22 -6.83
C VAL A 70 -15.90 0.59 -6.64
N ASN A 71 -16.00 -0.74 -6.49
CA ASN A 71 -17.29 -1.43 -6.37
C ASN A 71 -17.46 -2.26 -5.10
N ILE A 72 -16.38 -2.71 -4.45
CA ILE A 72 -16.45 -3.51 -3.22
C ILE A 72 -16.24 -2.60 -2.01
N LYS A 73 -17.17 -2.64 -1.05
CA LYS A 73 -17.11 -1.91 0.23
C LYS A 73 -16.44 -2.76 1.31
N TYR A 74 -15.68 -2.12 2.20
CA TYR A 74 -15.09 -2.83 3.33
C TYR A 74 -16.17 -3.23 4.34
N ASP A 75 -16.18 -4.51 4.73
CA ASP A 75 -17.19 -5.08 5.64
C ASP A 75 -16.74 -4.93 7.10
N LEU A 76 -16.90 -3.71 7.64
CA LEU A 76 -16.53 -3.38 9.01
C LEU A 76 -17.15 -4.31 10.08
N PRO A 77 -18.45 -4.67 10.01
CA PRO A 77 -19.03 -5.63 10.96
C PRO A 77 -18.42 -7.03 10.93
N ALA A 78 -17.90 -7.47 9.78
CA ALA A 78 -17.24 -8.77 9.65
C ALA A 78 -15.77 -8.74 10.10
N TYR A 79 -15.17 -7.55 10.22
CA TYR A 79 -13.80 -7.39 10.70
C TYR A 79 -13.70 -7.76 12.19
N GLY A 80 -12.72 -8.61 12.54
CA GLY A 80 -12.52 -9.09 13.91
C GLY A 80 -13.52 -10.18 14.35
N VAL A 81 -14.47 -10.58 13.49
CA VAL A 81 -15.26 -11.78 13.72
C VAL A 81 -14.38 -12.98 13.39
N ASN A 82 -13.97 -13.72 14.41
CA ASN A 82 -13.26 -14.98 14.26
C ASN A 82 -14.21 -16.06 13.70
N GLU A 83 -14.57 -15.97 12.42
CA GLU A 83 -15.06 -17.13 11.69
C GLU A 83 -13.91 -18.15 11.69
N ARG A 84 -14.01 -19.18 12.53
CA ARG A 84 -13.04 -20.26 12.53
C ARG A 84 -12.95 -20.77 11.08
N PRO A 85 -11.76 -20.79 10.45
CA PRO A 85 -11.65 -21.36 9.12
C PRO A 85 -12.21 -22.77 9.21
N ALA A 86 -13.14 -23.10 8.30
CA ALA A 86 -13.77 -24.40 8.29
C ALA A 86 -12.65 -25.45 8.20
N ALA A 87 -12.41 -26.17 9.30
CA ALA A 87 -11.42 -27.23 9.32
C ALA A 87 -11.92 -28.31 8.36
N PHE A 88 -11.24 -28.47 7.23
CA PHE A 88 -11.54 -29.52 6.27
C PHE A 88 -10.47 -30.60 6.37
N SER A 89 -10.90 -31.85 6.48
CA SER A 89 -10.00 -33.00 6.33
C SER A 89 -9.73 -33.26 4.85
N PHE A 90 -8.58 -33.84 4.54
CA PHE A 90 -8.20 -34.28 3.20
C PHE A 90 -7.37 -35.58 3.32
N ARG A 91 -7.45 -36.44 2.32
CA ARG A 91 -6.72 -37.72 2.26
C ARG A 91 -5.53 -37.65 1.31
N THR A 92 -5.60 -36.80 0.28
CA THR A 92 -4.53 -36.60 -0.70
C THR A 92 -4.23 -35.12 -0.88
N GLN A 93 -3.07 -34.82 -1.46
CA GLN A 93 -2.66 -33.46 -1.79
C GLN A 93 -3.57 -32.83 -2.87
N GLU A 94 -3.96 -33.60 -3.89
CA GLU A 94 -4.92 -33.15 -4.91
C GLU A 94 -6.29 -32.79 -4.32
N GLU A 95 -6.79 -33.58 -3.35
CA GLU A 95 -8.05 -33.27 -2.67
C GLU A 95 -7.94 -31.95 -1.89
N LYS A 96 -6.81 -31.72 -1.23
CA LYS A 96 -6.54 -30.47 -0.51
C LYS A 96 -6.54 -29.28 -1.46
N GLU A 97 -5.86 -29.38 -2.59
CA GLU A 97 -5.79 -28.32 -3.60
C GLU A 97 -7.15 -28.03 -4.22
N ALA A 98 -7.93 -29.06 -4.56
CA ALA A 98 -9.28 -28.91 -5.08
C ALA A 98 -10.20 -28.20 -4.06
N LYS A 99 -10.14 -28.57 -2.78
CA LYS A 99 -10.91 -27.91 -1.71
C LYS A 99 -10.50 -26.46 -1.50
N GLN A 100 -9.20 -26.17 -1.53
CA GLN A 100 -8.69 -24.80 -1.44
C GLN A 100 -9.13 -23.95 -2.64
N LYS A 101 -9.06 -24.50 -3.86
CA LYS A 101 -9.54 -23.83 -5.07
C LYS A 101 -11.04 -23.53 -4.97
N LYS A 102 -11.84 -24.52 -4.55
CA LYS A 102 -13.29 -24.35 -4.38
C LYS A 102 -13.61 -23.27 -3.33
N PHE A 103 -12.91 -23.27 -2.20
CA PHE A 103 -13.07 -22.24 -1.17
C PHE A 103 -12.77 -20.84 -1.71
N LYS A 104 -11.68 -20.68 -2.48
CA LYS A 104 -11.32 -19.39 -3.12
C LYS A 104 -12.39 -18.93 -4.11
N GLU A 105 -12.88 -19.82 -4.98
CA GLU A 105 -13.96 -19.54 -5.92
C GLU A 105 -15.25 -19.09 -5.20
N ASP A 106 -15.64 -19.80 -4.13
CA ASP A 106 -16.84 -19.47 -3.35
C ASP A 106 -16.70 -18.12 -2.63
N LEU A 107 -15.53 -17.82 -2.06
CA LEU A 107 -15.26 -16.54 -1.40
C LEU A 107 -15.21 -15.37 -2.41
N ALA A 108 -14.61 -15.58 -3.59
CA ALA A 108 -14.61 -14.59 -4.67
C ALA A 108 -16.05 -14.31 -5.14
N ALA A 109 -16.84 -15.36 -5.39
CA ALA A 109 -18.25 -15.22 -5.78
C ALA A 109 -19.09 -14.53 -4.68
N LYS A 110 -18.88 -14.87 -3.40
CA LYS A 110 -19.52 -14.21 -2.25
C LYS A 110 -19.20 -12.72 -2.23
N THR A 111 -17.90 -12.37 -2.30
CA THR A 111 -17.43 -10.98 -2.26
C THR A 111 -17.97 -10.16 -3.43
N LEU A 112 -17.94 -10.74 -4.64
CA LEU A 112 -18.46 -10.12 -5.85
C LEU A 112 -19.97 -9.85 -5.75
N LYS A 113 -20.75 -10.85 -5.31
CA LYS A 113 -22.21 -10.77 -5.22
C LYS A 113 -22.69 -9.83 -4.11
N SER A 114 -22.05 -9.88 -2.95
CA SER A 114 -22.40 -9.02 -1.81
C SER A 114 -21.92 -7.57 -1.99
N LYS A 115 -20.92 -7.36 -2.86
CA LYS A 115 -20.13 -6.12 -2.98
C LYS A 115 -19.48 -5.70 -1.67
N LYS A 116 -19.19 -6.66 -0.80
CA LYS A 116 -18.62 -6.43 0.52
C LYS A 116 -17.62 -7.53 0.88
N GLY A 117 -16.53 -7.15 1.53
CA GLY A 117 -15.56 -8.09 2.06
C GLY A 117 -14.58 -7.43 3.04
N VAL A 118 -13.82 -8.27 3.74
CA VAL A 118 -12.57 -7.86 4.41
C VAL A 118 -11.39 -8.14 3.48
N CYS A 119 -10.16 -7.81 3.89
CA CYS A 119 -8.95 -7.87 3.07
C CYS A 119 -8.80 -9.20 2.29
N GLN A 120 -9.07 -10.33 2.95
CA GLN A 120 -9.05 -11.67 2.33
C GLN A 120 -10.03 -11.79 1.16
N GLY A 121 -11.24 -11.22 1.26
CA GLY A 121 -12.25 -11.26 0.20
C GLY A 121 -11.82 -10.45 -1.02
N TYR A 122 -11.26 -9.25 -0.82
CA TYR A 122 -10.69 -8.44 -1.89
C TYR A 122 -9.56 -9.18 -2.59
N ALA A 123 -8.59 -9.68 -1.82
CA ALA A 123 -7.41 -10.35 -2.37
C ALA A 123 -7.77 -11.66 -3.09
N THR A 124 -8.77 -12.39 -2.58
CA THR A 124 -9.26 -13.61 -3.21
C THR A 124 -10.02 -13.31 -4.50
N LEU A 125 -10.87 -12.28 -4.53
CA LEU A 125 -11.57 -11.87 -5.75
C LEU A 125 -10.58 -11.44 -6.83
N PHE A 126 -9.55 -10.66 -6.48
CA PHE A 126 -8.51 -10.27 -7.43
C PHE A 126 -7.80 -11.51 -8.00
N ALA A 127 -7.29 -12.40 -7.14
CA ALA A 127 -6.54 -13.58 -7.56
C ALA A 127 -7.36 -14.52 -8.46
N VAL A 128 -8.63 -14.78 -8.10
CA VAL A 128 -9.52 -15.66 -8.89
C VAL A 128 -9.81 -15.08 -10.27
N VAL A 129 -10.06 -13.78 -10.38
CA VAL A 129 -10.32 -13.14 -11.69
C VAL A 129 -9.02 -13.04 -12.50
N ALA A 130 -7.87 -12.79 -11.85
CA ALA A 130 -6.55 -12.77 -12.46
C ALA A 130 -6.20 -14.14 -13.10
N GLU A 131 -6.37 -15.24 -12.35
CA GLU A 131 -6.17 -16.61 -12.86
C GLU A 131 -7.03 -16.86 -14.11
N LYS A 132 -8.31 -16.46 -14.08
CA LYS A 132 -9.26 -16.64 -15.20
C LYS A 132 -8.90 -15.86 -16.46
N VAL A 133 -8.13 -14.77 -16.35
CA VAL A 133 -7.61 -14.02 -17.52
C VAL A 133 -6.16 -14.36 -17.86
N GLY A 134 -5.63 -15.44 -17.27
CA GLY A 134 -4.32 -16.02 -17.57
C GLY A 134 -3.15 -15.40 -16.80
N LEU A 135 -3.40 -14.67 -15.72
CA LEU A 135 -2.35 -14.05 -14.90
C LEU A 135 -1.96 -14.95 -13.73
N GLU A 136 -0.66 -15.06 -13.47
CA GLU A 136 -0.15 -15.64 -12.22
C GLU A 136 -0.32 -14.62 -11.08
N SER A 137 -1.05 -15.00 -10.02
CA SER A 137 -1.26 -14.14 -8.84
C SER A 137 -1.21 -14.93 -7.54
N GLU A 138 -0.59 -14.33 -6.53
CA GLU A 138 -0.47 -14.86 -5.19
C GLU A 138 -1.22 -13.98 -4.18
N ILE A 139 -1.86 -14.60 -3.20
CA ILE A 139 -2.41 -13.89 -2.03
C ILE A 139 -1.36 -13.93 -0.94
N VAL A 140 -0.98 -12.77 -0.42
CA VAL A 140 0.07 -12.64 0.58
C VAL A 140 -0.53 -12.15 1.89
N PRO A 141 -0.56 -12.99 2.94
CA PRO A 141 -0.87 -12.55 4.28
C PRO A 141 0.31 -11.82 4.91
N GLY A 142 0.02 -10.89 5.81
CA GLY A 142 1.05 -10.19 6.55
C GLY A 142 0.52 -9.22 7.60
N THR A 143 1.44 -8.45 8.17
CA THR A 143 1.16 -7.38 9.13
C THR A 143 1.04 -6.03 8.44
N SER A 144 0.02 -5.26 8.84
CA SER A 144 -0.17 -3.86 8.45
C SER A 144 0.33 -2.88 9.52
N LYS A 145 0.89 -1.75 9.07
CA LYS A 145 1.07 -0.57 9.95
C LYS A 145 -0.08 0.39 9.72
N SER A 146 -1.17 0.15 10.44
CA SER A 146 -2.44 0.88 10.27
C SER A 146 -2.88 1.66 11.53
N HIS A 147 -2.32 1.34 12.70
CA HIS A 147 -2.68 1.99 13.97
C HIS A 147 -1.46 2.65 14.64
N PRO A 148 -1.61 3.82 15.30
CA PRO A 148 -0.47 4.48 15.97
C PRO A 148 0.24 3.62 17.03
N MET A 149 -0.46 2.62 17.58
CA MET A 149 0.13 1.65 18.52
C MET A 149 1.16 0.70 17.88
N HIS A 150 1.23 0.65 16.55
CA HIS A 150 2.22 -0.13 15.78
C HIS A 150 3.54 0.63 15.60
N ILE A 151 3.59 1.93 15.94
CA ILE A 151 4.82 2.72 15.88
C ILE A 151 5.79 2.23 16.97
N GLY A 152 7.01 1.88 16.57
CA GLY A 152 8.02 1.28 17.45
C GLY A 152 7.87 -0.23 17.65
N LYS A 153 6.99 -0.90 16.90
CA LYS A 153 6.79 -2.36 16.95
C LYS A 153 7.08 -2.99 15.59
N GLY A 154 7.81 -4.11 15.60
CA GLY A 154 8.00 -4.96 14.42
C GLY A 154 6.68 -5.59 13.94
N PRO A 155 6.73 -6.38 12.85
CA PRO A 155 5.55 -7.14 12.41
C PRO A 155 5.05 -8.09 13.50
N GLY A 156 3.74 -8.34 13.51
CA GLY A 156 3.04 -9.10 14.54
C GLY A 156 2.24 -10.26 13.92
N ALA A 157 1.11 -10.60 14.55
CA ALA A 157 0.15 -11.50 13.92
C ALA A 157 -0.40 -10.86 12.64
N ASN A 158 -0.64 -11.69 11.61
CA ASN A 158 -1.19 -11.18 10.37
C ASN A 158 -2.59 -10.58 10.60
N ASP A 159 -2.77 -9.36 10.10
CA ASP A 159 -4.02 -8.60 10.20
C ASP A 159 -4.46 -8.08 8.83
N HIS A 160 -3.70 -8.40 7.78
CA HIS A 160 -3.95 -7.94 6.42
C HIS A 160 -3.58 -8.98 5.36
N ALA A 161 -4.16 -8.84 4.18
CA ALA A 161 -3.87 -9.66 3.01
C ALA A 161 -3.99 -8.85 1.72
N TRP A 162 -3.01 -8.99 0.84
CA TRP A 162 -2.94 -8.31 -0.46
C TRP A 162 -2.51 -9.30 -1.55
N ASN A 163 -2.25 -8.81 -2.77
CA ASN A 163 -1.82 -9.64 -3.89
C ASN A 163 -0.43 -9.28 -4.39
N LEU A 164 0.25 -10.28 -4.93
CA LEU A 164 1.21 -10.07 -6.01
C LEU A 164 0.62 -10.61 -7.31
N VAL A 165 0.98 -9.99 -8.43
CA VAL A 165 0.66 -10.47 -9.78
C VAL A 165 1.91 -10.38 -10.64
N LYS A 166 2.16 -11.42 -11.42
CA LYS A 166 3.36 -11.50 -12.25
C LYS A 166 3.08 -10.89 -13.62
N ILE A 167 3.85 -9.88 -13.98
CA ILE A 167 3.74 -9.14 -15.24
C ILE A 167 5.12 -9.09 -15.87
N ASN A 168 5.25 -9.53 -17.12
CA ASN A 168 6.54 -9.60 -17.82
C ASN A 168 7.63 -10.33 -17.01
N ASN A 169 7.25 -11.43 -16.36
CA ASN A 169 8.10 -12.24 -15.48
C ASN A 169 8.57 -11.55 -14.17
N GLU A 170 8.01 -10.39 -13.82
CA GLU A 170 8.27 -9.69 -12.56
C GLU A 170 7.04 -9.66 -11.67
N TRP A 171 7.23 -9.92 -10.38
CA TRP A 171 6.16 -9.78 -9.40
C TRP A 171 5.88 -8.32 -9.08
N LYS A 172 4.61 -7.91 -9.18
CA LYS A 172 4.13 -6.56 -8.88
C LYS A 172 3.14 -6.59 -7.72
N LEU A 173 3.26 -5.62 -6.82
CA LEU A 173 2.44 -5.50 -5.61
C LEU A 173 1.09 -4.83 -5.90
N VAL A 174 0.01 -5.40 -5.37
CA VAL A 174 -1.36 -4.89 -5.55
C VAL A 174 -2.14 -5.02 -4.24
N ASP A 175 -2.72 -3.92 -3.74
CA ASP A 175 -3.69 -3.96 -2.65
C ASP A 175 -5.00 -3.27 -3.04
N ALA A 176 -5.97 -4.07 -3.50
CA ALA A 176 -7.30 -3.58 -3.86
C ALA A 176 -8.14 -3.13 -2.64
N THR A 177 -7.79 -3.56 -1.42
CA THR A 177 -8.51 -3.19 -0.20
C THR A 177 -8.20 -1.74 0.16
N TRP A 178 -6.92 -1.40 0.30
CA TRP A 178 -6.51 -0.02 0.59
C TRP A 178 -6.54 0.88 -0.65
N GLY A 179 -6.55 0.29 -1.84
CA GLY A 179 -6.93 0.96 -3.08
C GLY A 179 -8.40 1.40 -3.12
N ALA A 180 -9.29 0.75 -2.36
CA ALA A 180 -10.72 1.06 -2.40
C ALA A 180 -11.10 2.31 -1.58
N GLY A 181 -10.48 2.51 -0.42
CA GLY A 181 -10.84 3.61 0.44
C GLY A 181 -10.28 3.51 1.86
N THR A 182 -10.89 4.27 2.76
CA THR A 182 -10.46 4.37 4.16
C THR A 182 -11.65 4.28 5.09
N VAL A 183 -11.38 3.87 6.32
CA VAL A 183 -12.32 3.98 7.43
C VAL A 183 -12.06 5.30 8.13
N THR A 184 -13.12 6.07 8.39
CA THR A 184 -13.02 7.41 9.00
C THR A 184 -14.18 7.67 9.95
N GLY A 185 -14.09 8.76 10.72
CA GLY A 185 -15.12 9.23 11.64
C GLY A 185 -15.03 8.65 13.05
N ALA A 186 -15.66 9.35 14.01
CA ALA A 186 -15.77 8.91 15.40
C ALA A 186 -16.63 7.63 15.53
N LYS A 187 -17.63 7.50 14.66
CA LYS A 187 -18.28 6.24 14.35
C LYS A 187 -17.62 5.70 13.07
N PRO A 188 -16.82 4.62 13.14
CA PRO A 188 -16.09 4.12 12.00
C PRO A 188 -17.03 3.79 10.83
N GLU A 189 -16.81 4.43 9.70
CA GLU A 189 -17.52 4.17 8.45
C GLU A 189 -16.51 4.05 7.30
N PHE A 190 -16.75 3.08 6.40
CA PHE A 190 -15.97 2.94 5.18
C PHE A 190 -16.42 3.99 4.15
N VAL A 191 -15.47 4.77 3.67
CA VAL A 191 -15.67 5.74 2.59
C VAL A 191 -14.78 5.34 1.41
N PHE A 192 -15.40 5.22 0.23
CA PHE A 192 -14.67 5.04 -1.01
C PHE A 192 -13.75 6.23 -1.24
N LYS A 193 -12.47 5.93 -1.41
CA LYS A 193 -11.42 6.91 -1.72
C LYS A 193 -10.38 6.17 -2.56
N PHE A 194 -10.70 6.04 -3.85
CA PHE A 194 -9.85 5.30 -4.79
C PHE A 194 -8.41 5.80 -4.73
N ASN A 195 -7.49 4.89 -4.44
CA ASN A 195 -6.07 5.17 -4.31
C ASN A 195 -5.29 4.23 -5.22
N ASP A 196 -4.96 4.71 -6.41
CA ASP A 196 -4.25 3.96 -7.42
C ASP A 196 -2.79 3.68 -7.06
N LYS A 197 -2.25 4.34 -6.04
CA LYS A 197 -0.88 4.15 -5.54
C LYS A 197 -0.65 2.81 -4.87
N TYR A 198 -1.71 2.02 -4.67
CA TYR A 198 -1.63 0.62 -4.24
C TYR A 198 -1.59 -0.38 -5.41
N PHE A 199 -1.51 0.09 -6.65
CA PHE A 199 -1.35 -0.74 -7.83
C PHE A 199 0.06 -0.61 -8.42
N PHE A 200 0.79 -1.73 -8.46
CA PHE A 200 2.20 -1.81 -8.89
C PHE A 200 3.11 -0.85 -8.13
N THR A 201 2.81 -0.69 -6.85
CA THR A 201 3.58 0.15 -5.93
C THR A 201 5.02 -0.31 -5.86
N ASP A 202 5.95 0.64 -5.84
CA ASP A 202 7.35 0.36 -5.54
C ASP A 202 7.49 -0.38 -4.18
N PRO A 203 8.32 -1.43 -4.07
CA PRO A 203 8.47 -2.20 -2.84
C PRO A 203 8.88 -1.39 -1.60
N ASP A 204 9.74 -0.38 -1.74
CA ASP A 204 10.14 0.47 -0.60
C ASP A 204 9.00 1.37 -0.13
N VAL A 205 8.12 1.77 -1.05
CA VAL A 205 6.91 2.54 -0.74
C VAL A 205 5.83 1.64 -0.14
N PHE A 206 5.63 0.44 -0.67
CA PHE A 206 4.64 -0.53 -0.15
C PHE A 206 5.01 -1.01 1.26
N PHE A 207 6.32 -1.17 1.52
CA PHE A 207 6.88 -1.51 2.82
C PHE A 207 6.51 -0.51 3.93
N LEU A 208 6.20 0.75 3.59
CA LEU A 208 5.86 1.77 4.57
C LEU A 208 4.72 1.36 5.49
N ASN A 209 3.86 0.44 5.04
CA ASN A 209 2.72 -0.04 5.79
C ASN A 209 2.37 -1.53 5.57
N HIS A 210 3.16 -2.29 4.79
CA HIS A 210 2.99 -3.74 4.60
C HIS A 210 4.24 -4.53 4.95
N PHE A 211 4.08 -5.60 5.72
CA PHE A 211 5.15 -6.57 5.99
C PHE A 211 4.61 -8.00 5.83
N PRO A 212 5.06 -8.78 4.82
CA PRO A 212 4.54 -10.13 4.57
C PRO A 212 5.02 -11.14 5.61
N ASP A 213 4.21 -12.17 5.86
CA ASP A 213 4.61 -13.30 6.72
C ASP A 213 5.81 -14.07 6.13
N ASP A 214 5.84 -14.24 4.80
CA ASP A 214 6.96 -14.79 4.06
C ASP A 214 7.80 -13.67 3.43
N LYS A 215 9.02 -13.49 3.94
CA LYS A 215 9.93 -12.41 3.52
C LYS A 215 10.30 -12.44 2.03
N LYS A 216 10.14 -13.57 1.32
CA LYS A 216 10.39 -13.59 -0.13
C LYS A 216 9.48 -12.62 -0.90
N TRP A 217 8.31 -12.31 -0.32
CA TRP A 217 7.33 -11.39 -0.90
C TRP A 217 7.51 -9.93 -0.46
N LEU A 218 8.57 -9.64 0.31
CA LEU A 218 8.87 -8.27 0.73
C LEU A 218 9.41 -7.43 -0.43
N LEU A 219 10.13 -8.06 -1.36
CA LEU A 219 10.70 -7.44 -2.57
C LEU A 219 11.61 -6.22 -2.32
N THR A 220 12.11 -6.07 -1.10
CA THR A 220 13.10 -5.07 -0.70
C THR A 220 14.07 -5.65 0.34
N GLN A 221 15.18 -4.95 0.59
CA GLN A 221 16.20 -5.29 1.58
C GLN A 221 15.87 -4.79 3.00
N LYS A 222 14.66 -4.27 3.23
CA LYS A 222 14.24 -3.77 4.53
C LYS A 222 14.04 -4.90 5.55
N THR A 223 14.11 -4.53 6.82
CA THR A 223 14.02 -5.45 7.96
C THR A 223 12.81 -5.17 8.83
N GLU A 224 12.50 -6.08 9.75
CA GLU A 224 11.51 -5.88 10.81
C GLU A 224 11.82 -4.66 11.67
N GLN A 225 13.10 -4.37 11.90
CA GLN A 225 13.52 -3.21 12.67
C GLN A 225 13.28 -1.92 11.89
N ASP A 226 13.52 -1.91 10.58
CA ASP A 226 13.14 -0.78 9.73
C ASP A 226 11.63 -0.55 9.81
N PHE A 227 10.84 -1.62 9.74
CA PHE A 227 9.38 -1.53 9.85
C PHE A 227 8.95 -0.98 11.22
N ALA A 228 9.58 -1.42 12.30
CA ALA A 228 9.33 -0.90 13.64
C ALA A 228 9.65 0.60 13.76
N ASN A 229 10.71 1.04 13.08
CA ASN A 229 11.20 2.40 13.14
C ASN A 229 10.38 3.38 12.30
N LEU A 230 9.53 2.93 11.38
CA LEU A 230 8.71 3.83 10.57
C LEU A 230 7.64 4.57 11.40
N PRO A 231 7.31 5.83 11.06
CA PRO A 231 6.06 6.42 11.48
C PRO A 231 4.87 5.72 10.81
N LEU A 232 3.66 6.10 11.19
CA LEU A 232 2.44 5.64 10.53
C LEU A 232 2.10 6.59 9.37
N TYR A 233 2.21 6.12 8.13
CA TYR A 233 1.78 6.86 6.95
C TYR A 233 0.35 6.51 6.55
N TYR A 234 -0.46 7.52 6.22
CA TYR A 234 -1.84 7.34 5.75
C TYR A 234 -1.91 7.32 4.22
N GLY A 235 -3.00 6.81 3.65
CA GLY A 235 -3.18 6.79 2.19
C GLY A 235 -3.00 8.16 1.50
N THR A 236 -3.31 9.26 2.20
CA THR A 236 -3.06 10.64 1.72
C THR A 236 -1.58 10.91 1.40
N TYR A 237 -0.65 10.34 2.18
CA TYR A 237 0.80 10.42 1.91
C TYR A 237 1.13 9.93 0.50
N LEU A 238 0.61 8.74 0.16
CA LEU A 238 0.82 8.13 -1.15
C LEU A 238 0.11 8.89 -2.27
N MET A 239 -1.19 9.19 -2.08
CA MET A 239 -2.03 9.81 -3.10
C MET A 239 -1.49 11.16 -3.57
N ASP A 240 -1.06 12.00 -2.64
CA ASP A 240 -0.58 13.35 -2.94
C ASP A 240 0.93 13.40 -3.22
N GLY A 241 1.65 12.29 -2.98
CA GLY A 241 3.07 12.15 -3.26
C GLY A 241 4.00 12.89 -2.30
N TYR A 242 3.56 13.14 -1.06
CA TYR A 242 4.42 13.77 -0.06
C TYR A 242 5.58 12.84 0.32
N GLU A 243 6.76 13.40 0.57
CA GLU A 243 7.93 12.65 1.02
C GLU A 243 8.52 13.30 2.28
N PHE A 244 8.41 12.64 3.43
CA PHE A 244 8.94 13.14 4.70
C PHE A 244 10.41 12.74 4.84
N LEU A 245 11.31 13.70 4.64
CA LEU A 245 12.76 13.50 4.71
C LEU A 245 13.26 13.48 6.16
N SER A 246 12.63 14.24 7.05
CA SER A 246 12.88 14.21 8.49
C SER A 246 11.61 14.60 9.29
N PRO A 247 11.44 14.06 10.51
CA PRO A 247 12.17 12.93 11.09
C PRO A 247 11.76 11.60 10.41
N LYS A 248 12.75 10.72 10.18
CA LYS A 248 12.51 9.39 9.56
C LYS A 248 12.04 8.34 10.57
N LYS A 249 12.43 8.47 11.83
CA LYS A 249 12.02 7.56 12.90
C LYS A 249 10.63 7.96 13.40
N GLY A 250 9.75 6.98 13.51
CA GLY A 250 8.38 7.14 14.00
C GLY A 250 8.29 7.47 15.48
N THR A 251 9.31 7.14 16.28
CA THR A 251 9.36 7.51 17.70
C THR A 251 10.25 8.73 17.90
N ILE A 252 9.72 9.74 18.57
CA ILE A 252 10.43 10.95 19.00
C ILE A 252 10.54 10.91 20.52
N GLN A 253 11.77 10.94 21.02
CA GLN A 253 12.08 10.93 22.45
C GLN A 253 12.32 12.35 22.94
N VAL A 254 11.67 12.73 24.04
CA VAL A 254 11.69 14.11 24.57
C VAL A 254 11.96 14.09 26.07
N SER A 255 13.13 14.59 26.49
CA SER A 255 13.48 14.76 27.90
C SER A 255 13.42 16.21 28.37
N LYS A 256 13.42 17.16 27.43
CA LYS A 256 13.28 18.60 27.66
C LYS A 256 12.49 19.20 26.49
N PRO A 257 11.82 20.36 26.65
CA PRO A 257 11.16 21.04 25.54
C PRO A 257 12.11 21.20 24.34
N VAL A 258 11.66 20.77 23.17
CA VAL A 258 12.45 20.73 21.93
C VAL A 258 11.58 21.14 20.75
N SER A 259 12.20 21.78 19.77
CA SER A 259 11.58 22.06 18.48
C SER A 259 12.01 21.01 17.48
N VAL A 260 11.05 20.23 16.96
CA VAL A 260 11.32 19.19 15.96
C VAL A 260 11.13 19.79 14.57
N ALA A 261 12.19 19.79 13.77
CA ALA A 261 12.14 20.23 12.38
C ALA A 261 11.66 19.10 11.45
N PHE A 262 10.65 19.41 10.67
CA PHE A 262 10.13 18.55 9.62
C PHE A 262 10.57 19.07 8.27
N ASN A 263 11.10 18.19 7.43
CA ASN A 263 11.48 18.52 6.05
C ASN A 263 10.69 17.61 5.12
N VAL A 264 9.89 18.19 4.24
CA VAL A 264 8.95 17.47 3.39
C VAL A 264 9.05 17.94 1.95
N ARG A 265 9.15 17.02 0.99
CA ARG A 265 9.02 17.36 -0.44
C ARG A 265 7.57 17.31 -0.89
N ASN A 266 7.31 17.98 -2.00
CA ASN A 266 6.03 17.98 -2.73
C ASN A 266 4.87 18.62 -1.95
N ILE A 267 5.15 19.49 -0.97
CA ILE A 267 4.16 20.44 -0.46
C ILE A 267 3.93 21.49 -1.55
N LYS A 268 2.69 21.59 -2.03
CA LYS A 268 2.33 22.45 -3.16
C LYS A 268 2.08 23.88 -2.70
N PRO A 269 2.26 24.89 -3.57
CA PRO A 269 1.81 26.24 -3.28
C PRO A 269 0.32 26.25 -2.87
N GLY A 270 0.02 26.84 -1.71
CA GLY A 270 -1.34 26.90 -1.15
C GLY A 270 -1.72 25.74 -0.22
N ASP A 271 -0.92 24.68 -0.13
CA ASP A 271 -1.12 23.65 0.88
C ASP A 271 -0.94 24.23 2.29
N LYS A 272 -1.83 23.84 3.21
CA LYS A 272 -1.73 24.21 4.62
C LYS A 272 -1.35 23.02 5.47
N VAL A 273 -0.26 23.15 6.23
CA VAL A 273 0.18 22.12 7.18
C VAL A 273 -0.34 22.46 8.57
N HIS A 274 -0.97 21.49 9.20
CA HIS A 274 -1.37 21.54 10.60
C HIS A 274 -0.80 20.35 11.34
N TYR A 275 -0.71 20.46 12.66
CA TYR A 275 -0.37 19.35 13.52
C TYR A 275 -1.29 19.30 14.74
N ALA A 276 -1.48 18.11 15.29
CA ALA A 276 -2.20 17.90 16.53
C ALA A 276 -1.54 16.81 17.36
N PHE A 277 -1.48 17.02 18.67
CA PHE A 277 -1.10 15.98 19.63
C PHE A 277 -2.35 15.23 20.08
N SER A 278 -2.26 13.94 20.36
CA SER A 278 -3.42 13.12 20.77
C SER A 278 -4.10 13.60 22.05
N LYS A 279 -3.39 14.34 22.90
CA LYS A 279 -3.92 14.92 24.14
C LYS A 279 -4.50 16.31 23.95
N ASP A 280 -4.13 16.98 22.86
CA ASP A 280 -4.62 18.30 22.50
C ASP A 280 -5.91 18.14 21.67
N LYS A 281 -6.95 18.91 21.99
CA LYS A 281 -8.19 18.94 21.19
C LYS A 281 -8.14 20.00 20.07
N VAL A 282 -6.95 20.45 19.70
CA VAL A 282 -6.74 21.64 18.84
C VAL A 282 -5.75 21.32 17.74
N PHE A 283 -6.10 21.72 16.52
CA PHE A 283 -5.19 21.77 15.38
C PHE A 283 -4.38 23.06 15.44
N LYS A 284 -3.06 22.95 15.31
CA LYS A 284 -2.14 24.07 15.24
C LYS A 284 -1.62 24.19 13.81
N GLU A 285 -1.74 25.35 13.20
CA GLU A 285 -1.17 25.62 11.87
C GLU A 285 0.35 25.80 12.01
N ALA A 286 1.12 25.20 11.10
CA ALA A 286 2.58 25.31 11.09
C ALA A 286 3.02 26.41 10.14
N GLU A 287 4.00 27.21 10.55
CA GLU A 287 4.65 28.17 9.67
C GLU A 287 5.57 27.44 8.68
N LEU A 288 5.33 27.65 7.39
CA LEU A 288 6.03 26.97 6.31
C LEU A 288 7.16 27.82 5.75
N LYS A 289 8.34 27.23 5.66
CA LYS A 289 9.50 27.82 4.99
C LYS A 289 9.91 26.97 3.80
N GLN A 290 9.70 27.51 2.59
CA GLN A 290 10.13 26.84 1.36
C GLN A 290 11.65 27.01 1.15
N ASN A 291 12.33 25.89 0.89
CA ASN A 291 13.75 25.78 0.62
C ASN A 291 13.94 24.89 -0.63
N GLY A 292 13.84 25.47 -1.82
CA GLY A 292 13.95 24.72 -3.08
C GLY A 292 12.76 23.76 -3.29
N ASP A 293 13.04 22.46 -3.42
CA ASP A 293 12.04 21.39 -3.54
C ASP A 293 11.50 20.90 -2.19
N THR A 294 12.03 21.42 -1.08
CA THR A 294 11.67 21.02 0.29
C THR A 294 10.97 22.14 1.04
N THR A 295 9.99 21.78 1.86
CA THR A 295 9.36 22.67 2.82
C THR A 295 9.76 22.26 4.22
N GLU A 296 10.27 23.22 4.98
CA GLU A 296 10.58 23.09 6.39
C GLU A 296 9.46 23.67 7.24
N PHE A 297 9.12 22.99 8.33
CA PHE A 297 8.30 23.54 9.41
C PHE A 297 8.71 22.96 10.77
N ILE A 298 8.41 23.70 11.83
CA ILE A 298 8.84 23.35 13.19
C ILE A 298 7.62 22.99 14.05
N VAL A 299 7.72 21.89 14.79
CA VAL A 299 6.74 21.51 15.79
C VAL A 299 7.38 21.57 17.19
N PRO A 300 6.93 22.45 18.10
CA PRO A 300 7.37 22.43 19.48
C PRO A 300 6.77 21.22 20.21
N VAL A 301 7.63 20.45 20.89
CA VAL A 301 7.28 19.26 21.66
C VAL A 301 7.83 19.38 23.07
N ASP A 302 7.01 19.10 24.08
CA ASP A 302 7.35 19.23 25.48
C ASP A 302 6.90 18.01 26.32
N GLY A 303 7.09 18.07 27.63
CA GLY A 303 6.70 16.99 28.55
C GLY A 303 5.18 16.70 28.60
N LYS A 304 4.34 17.60 28.09
CA LYS A 304 2.88 17.39 28.02
C LYS A 304 2.46 16.67 26.73
N SER A 305 3.36 16.60 25.76
CA SER A 305 3.12 16.08 24.42
C SER A 305 3.11 14.56 24.30
N ASN A 306 3.27 13.81 25.41
CA ASN A 306 3.28 12.36 25.43
C ASN A 306 2.04 11.74 24.76
N GLY A 307 2.22 10.77 23.86
CA GLY A 307 1.15 10.19 23.07
C GLY A 307 1.53 10.12 21.58
N THR A 308 0.70 10.69 20.71
CA THR A 308 1.00 10.78 19.27
C THR A 308 0.96 12.22 18.78
N LEU A 309 1.78 12.49 17.76
CA LEU A 309 1.78 13.72 16.97
C LEU A 309 1.36 13.35 15.54
N THR A 310 0.27 13.93 15.07
CA THR A 310 -0.21 13.73 13.69
C THR A 310 0.00 15.00 12.89
N ILE A 311 0.59 14.87 11.70
CA ILE A 311 0.72 15.93 10.71
C ILE A 311 -0.41 15.80 9.70
N TYR A 312 -1.08 16.93 9.45
CA TYR A 312 -2.19 17.07 8.52
C TYR A 312 -1.81 18.04 7.41
N ILE A 313 -2.16 17.71 6.18
CA ILE A 313 -2.02 18.62 5.04
C ILE A 313 -3.40 18.77 4.41
N ASN A 314 -3.87 20.02 4.30
CA ASN A 314 -5.23 20.34 3.85
C ASN A 314 -6.29 19.53 4.62
N GLN A 315 -6.15 19.53 5.96
CA GLN A 315 -7.04 18.86 6.92
C GLN A 315 -7.13 17.32 6.79
N ARG A 316 -6.25 16.69 5.99
CA ARG A 316 -6.16 15.24 5.86
C ARG A 316 -4.93 14.74 6.60
N SER A 317 -5.08 13.65 7.38
CA SER A 317 -3.94 13.03 8.06
C SER A 317 -2.96 12.47 7.03
N VAL A 318 -1.67 12.75 7.22
CA VAL A 318 -0.59 12.35 6.31
C VAL A 318 0.40 11.41 6.99
N VAL A 319 0.86 11.76 8.19
CA VAL A 319 1.78 10.93 8.97
C VAL A 319 1.58 11.12 10.46
N THR A 320 1.77 10.04 11.23
CA THR A 320 1.71 10.05 12.71
C THR A 320 3.00 9.51 13.31
N TYR A 321 3.48 10.22 14.33
CA TYR A 321 4.63 9.88 15.15
C TYR A 321 4.18 9.54 16.58
N LYS A 322 4.95 8.69 17.25
CA LYS A 322 4.82 8.44 18.69
C LYS A 322 5.76 9.37 19.44
N ILE A 323 5.22 10.11 20.40
CA ILE A 323 6.00 10.98 21.28
C ILE A 323 6.12 10.26 22.63
N ASN A 324 7.35 10.03 23.05
CA ASN A 324 7.67 9.49 24.36
C ASN A 324 8.38 10.59 25.16
N THR A 325 7.75 11.01 26.25
CA THR A 325 8.37 11.95 27.19
C THR A 325 8.93 11.16 28.37
N THR A 326 10.18 11.42 28.75
CA THR A 326 10.82 10.82 29.94
C THR A 326 10.83 11.78 31.10
#